data_AF-A0A7Y3IZ20-F1
#
_entry.id   AF-A0A7Y3IZ20-F1
#
_cell.length_a   1.000
_cell.length_b   1.000
_cell.length_c   1.000
_cell.angle_alpha   90.00
_cell.angle_beta   90.00
_cell.angle_gamma   90.00
#
_symmetry.space_group_name_H-M   'P 1'
#
loop_
_entity.id
_entity.type
_entity.pdbx_description
1 polymer ?
#
loop_
_entity_poly.entity_id
_entity_poly.type
_entity_poly.pdbx_seq_one_letter_code
_entity_poly.pdbx_strand_id
1 'polypeptide(L)'
;MSLRIPGNEALSLENIAARLASLEETLIYKLLDRSQFRRNQGAYEPGKSQFLPPEPVSLFELRLLHQEKLDAVFGRYQIPEERPFYTGLPEPRRHLGSTQGQLRISDYDVVNVSGSILSAYSRFLDSLCVAGDDAHWGSSVEHDVICLQALGRRIHFGGLYVAESKFLENPEKYSVLIREQNELGLEEALTRPEVEKKVLDRVRLKVQSIQSISDPNLRVLVDPELVVGFFAQAIIPLTKDAEVRYLLQRPLR
;
A
#
# COMPACT_ATOMS: atom_id res chain seq x y z
N MET A 1 11.96 -17.41 -6.24
CA MET A 1 11.46 -18.60 -6.96
C MET A 1 9.93 -18.52 -6.96
N SER A 2 9.33 -18.02 -8.04
CA SER A 2 7.87 -17.85 -8.13
C SER A 2 7.30 -19.18 -8.63
N LEU A 3 6.74 -19.99 -7.73
CA LEU A 3 5.93 -21.13 -8.13
C LEU A 3 4.76 -20.57 -8.94
N ARG A 4 4.68 -20.93 -10.24
CA ARG A 4 3.52 -20.65 -11.07
C ARG A 4 2.40 -21.55 -10.59
N ILE A 5 1.61 -21.04 -9.65
CA ILE A 5 0.35 -21.64 -9.22
C ILE A 5 -0.62 -21.53 -10.42
N PRO A 6 -1.33 -22.62 -10.81
CA PRO A 6 -2.30 -22.57 -11.90
C PRO A 6 -3.33 -21.46 -11.70
N GLY A 7 -3.84 -20.92 -12.81
CA GLY A 7 -4.56 -19.64 -12.86
C GLY A 7 -5.74 -19.49 -11.89
N ASN A 8 -6.41 -20.60 -11.53
CA ASN A 8 -7.57 -20.59 -10.62
C ASN A 8 -7.18 -20.79 -9.14
N GLU A 9 -6.10 -21.51 -8.85
CA GLU A 9 -5.60 -21.68 -7.47
C GLU A 9 -4.98 -20.39 -6.93
N ALA A 10 -4.36 -19.57 -7.79
CA ALA A 10 -3.76 -18.30 -7.39
C ALA A 10 -4.77 -17.26 -6.90
N LEU A 11 -6.03 -17.36 -7.33
CA LEU A 11 -7.14 -16.50 -6.88
C LEU A 11 -7.90 -17.06 -5.67
N SER A 12 -7.45 -18.16 -5.06
CA SER A 12 -8.07 -18.65 -3.84
C SER A 12 -7.89 -17.63 -2.69
N LEU A 13 -8.93 -17.43 -1.88
CA LEU A 13 -8.84 -16.54 -0.71
C LEU A 13 -7.71 -16.96 0.24
N GLU A 14 -7.40 -18.24 0.34
CA GLU A 14 -6.29 -18.75 1.14
C GLU A 14 -4.94 -18.22 0.64
N ASN A 15 -4.66 -18.34 -0.66
CA ASN A 15 -3.41 -17.87 -1.26
C ASN A 15 -3.29 -16.35 -1.20
N ILE A 16 -4.40 -15.64 -1.46
CA ILE A 16 -4.45 -14.18 -1.34
C ILE A 16 -4.19 -13.76 0.12
N ALA A 17 -4.84 -14.40 1.09
CA ALA A 17 -4.64 -14.11 2.51
C ALA A 17 -3.20 -14.40 2.97
N ALA A 18 -2.60 -15.50 2.52
CA ALA A 18 -1.20 -15.81 2.80
C ALA A 18 -0.25 -14.74 2.20
N ARG A 19 -0.52 -14.29 0.97
CA ARG A 19 0.26 -13.23 0.32
C ARG A 19 0.11 -11.89 1.04
N LEU A 20 -1.11 -11.52 1.42
CA LEU A 20 -1.38 -10.32 2.21
C LEU A 20 -0.67 -10.36 3.57
N ALA A 21 -0.65 -11.52 4.23
CA ALA A 21 0.09 -11.71 5.47
C ALA A 21 1.61 -11.54 5.26
N SER A 22 2.17 -11.99 4.14
CA SER A 22 3.58 -11.75 3.81
C SER A 22 3.88 -10.26 3.53
N LEU A 23 2.98 -9.58 2.81
CA LEU A 23 3.10 -8.13 2.55
C LEU A 23 3.00 -7.30 3.83
N GLU A 24 2.15 -7.70 4.78
CA GLU A 24 2.06 -7.09 6.12
C GLU A 24 3.40 -7.12 6.85
N GLU A 25 4.09 -8.27 6.83
CA GLU A 25 5.39 -8.42 7.48
C GLU A 25 6.43 -7.49 6.85
N THR A 26 6.48 -7.46 5.52
CA THR A 26 7.36 -6.55 4.76
C THR A 26 7.10 -5.09 5.10
N LEU A 27 5.83 -4.70 5.20
CA LEU A 27 5.43 -3.34 5.56
C LEU A 27 5.86 -3.00 6.99
N ILE A 28 5.64 -3.91 7.96
CA ILE A 28 6.02 -3.69 9.35
C ILE A 28 7.52 -3.40 9.46
N TYR A 29 8.38 -4.21 8.84
CA TYR A 29 9.82 -3.95 8.85
C TYR A 29 10.18 -2.55 8.32
N LYS A 30 9.57 -2.13 7.21
CA LYS A 30 9.82 -0.82 6.61
C LYS A 30 9.39 0.33 7.52
N LEU A 31 8.25 0.20 8.21
CA LEU A 31 7.79 1.18 9.19
C LEU A 31 8.75 1.25 10.40
N LEU A 32 9.22 0.09 10.88
CA LEU A 32 10.19 0.02 11.98
C LEU A 32 11.56 0.59 11.61
N ASP A 33 11.98 0.48 10.34
CA ASP A 33 13.21 1.13 9.89
C ASP A 33 13.02 2.64 9.75
N ARG A 34 11.86 3.11 9.26
CA ARG A 34 11.56 4.54 9.21
C ARG A 34 11.53 5.17 10.61
N SER A 35 11.03 4.46 11.63
CA SER A 35 10.93 4.99 12.99
C SER A 35 12.29 5.19 13.68
N GLN A 36 13.39 4.69 13.11
CA GLN A 36 14.73 4.91 13.64
C GLN A 36 15.25 6.33 13.36
N PHE A 37 14.60 7.09 12.48
CA PHE A 37 14.91 8.49 12.21
C PHE A 37 13.86 9.40 12.84
N ARG A 38 14.28 10.61 13.21
CA ARG A 38 13.37 11.65 13.70
C ARG A 38 12.35 12.06 12.63
N ARG A 39 11.36 12.84 13.05
CA ARG A 39 10.32 13.35 12.17
C ARG A 39 10.87 14.21 11.04
N ASN A 40 11.99 14.90 11.23
CA ASN A 40 12.74 15.63 10.20
C ASN A 40 11.84 16.55 9.36
N GLN A 41 11.02 17.36 10.05
CA GLN A 41 9.94 18.15 9.44
C GLN A 41 10.40 18.98 8.23
N GLY A 42 11.61 19.54 8.27
CA GLY A 42 12.17 20.35 7.17
C GLY A 42 12.28 19.60 5.84
N ALA A 43 12.41 18.27 5.84
CA ALA A 43 12.46 17.46 4.61
C ALA A 43 11.14 17.45 3.82
N TYR A 44 10.04 17.84 4.46
CA TYR A 44 8.68 17.83 3.90
C TYR A 44 8.15 19.25 3.64
N GLU A 45 8.95 20.28 3.92
CA GLU A 45 8.56 21.67 3.73
C GLU A 45 8.92 22.15 2.31
N PRO A 46 7.96 22.74 1.56
CA PRO A 46 8.23 23.34 0.26
C PRO A 46 9.35 24.39 0.34
N GLY A 47 10.26 24.39 -0.64
CA GLY A 47 11.38 25.33 -0.70
C GLY A 47 12.55 24.99 0.25
N LYS A 48 12.46 23.93 1.05
CA LYS A 48 13.53 23.48 1.96
C LYS A 48 14.23 22.20 1.51
N SER A 49 14.21 21.87 0.22
CA SER A 49 14.86 20.65 -0.29
C SER A 49 16.37 20.57 -0.07
N GLN A 50 17.03 21.69 0.25
CA GLN A 50 18.50 21.83 0.32
C GLN A 50 19.23 21.54 -1.01
N PHE A 51 18.49 21.50 -2.14
CA PHE A 51 19.09 21.36 -3.47
C PHE A 51 19.76 22.65 -3.93
N LEU A 52 20.75 22.51 -4.81
CA LEU A 52 21.44 23.61 -5.49
C LEU A 52 21.35 23.40 -7.01
N PRO A 53 20.63 24.25 -7.76
CA PRO A 53 19.86 25.41 -7.30
C PRO A 53 18.62 25.03 -6.46
N PRO A 54 18.08 25.96 -5.64
CA PRO A 54 16.89 25.71 -4.85
C PRO A 54 15.67 25.36 -5.70
N GLU A 55 14.92 24.35 -5.28
CA GLU A 55 13.66 23.92 -5.88
C GLU A 55 12.49 24.36 -4.99
N PRO A 56 11.32 24.75 -5.55
CA PRO A 56 10.18 25.22 -4.77
C PRO A 56 9.44 24.12 -4.00
N VAL A 57 9.76 22.84 -4.29
CA VAL A 57 9.15 21.65 -3.67
C VAL A 57 10.01 21.11 -2.53
N SER A 58 9.42 20.26 -1.68
CA SER A 58 10.12 19.62 -0.57
C SER A 58 11.13 18.55 -1.04
N LEU A 59 12.05 18.15 -0.16
CA LEU A 59 12.97 17.04 -0.46
C LEU A 59 12.20 15.72 -0.68
N PHE A 60 11.15 15.49 0.10
CA PHE A 60 10.30 14.32 -0.02
C PHE A 60 9.59 14.24 -1.38
N GLU A 61 8.97 15.34 -1.83
CA GLU A 61 8.27 15.39 -3.13
C GLU A 61 9.24 15.12 -4.28
N LEU A 62 10.43 15.72 -4.24
CA LEU A 62 11.49 15.46 -5.21
C LEU A 62 11.89 13.98 -5.19
N ARG A 63 12.20 13.41 -4.03
CA ARG A 63 12.66 12.02 -3.92
C ARG A 63 11.62 11.05 -4.47
N LEU A 64 10.35 11.23 -4.09
CA LEU A 64 9.25 10.38 -4.55
C LEU A 64 9.09 10.48 -6.07
N LEU A 65 8.98 11.69 -6.63
CA LEU A 65 8.81 11.88 -8.07
C LEU A 65 9.98 11.29 -8.88
N HIS A 66 11.22 11.48 -8.43
CA HIS A 66 12.39 10.91 -9.10
C HIS A 66 12.38 9.38 -9.05
N GLN A 67 12.01 8.79 -7.91
CA GLN A 67 11.88 7.33 -7.81
C GLN A 67 10.77 6.80 -8.72
N GLU A 68 9.61 7.45 -8.78
CA GLU A 68 8.50 7.00 -9.62
C GLU A 68 8.84 7.10 -11.11
N LYS A 69 9.55 8.16 -11.54
CA LYS A 69 10.05 8.25 -12.92
C LYS A 69 10.99 7.09 -13.27
N LEU A 70 11.87 6.70 -12.33
CA LEU A 70 12.74 5.55 -12.50
C LEU A 70 11.91 4.25 -12.58
N ASP A 71 11.04 4.02 -11.61
CA ASP A 71 10.22 2.81 -11.52
C ASP A 71 9.29 2.64 -12.74
N ALA A 72 8.75 3.73 -13.28
CA ALA A 72 7.94 3.74 -14.49
C ALA A 72 8.72 3.24 -15.71
N VAL A 73 9.94 3.76 -15.92
CA VAL A 73 10.82 3.30 -17.01
C VAL A 73 11.12 1.80 -16.92
N PHE A 74 11.26 1.26 -15.70
CA PHE A 74 11.50 -0.15 -15.43
C PHE A 74 10.25 -1.04 -15.47
N GLY A 75 9.10 -0.46 -15.84
CA GLY A 75 7.85 -1.20 -16.01
C GLY A 75 7.15 -1.58 -14.70
N ARG A 76 7.47 -0.90 -13.59
CA ARG A 76 6.86 -1.21 -12.28
C ARG A 76 5.34 -1.09 -12.33
N TYR A 77 4.83 0.02 -12.87
CA TYR A 77 3.39 0.32 -12.91
C TYR A 77 2.62 -0.44 -13.99
N GLN A 78 3.30 -1.32 -14.75
CA GLN A 78 2.64 -2.31 -15.59
C GLN A 78 2.12 -3.50 -14.76
N ILE A 79 2.60 -3.66 -13.51
CA ILE A 79 2.07 -4.67 -12.57
C ILE A 79 0.77 -4.14 -11.95
N PRO A 80 -0.32 -4.92 -11.93
CA PRO A 80 -1.63 -4.46 -11.46
C PRO A 80 -1.62 -3.79 -10.08
N GLU A 81 -1.01 -4.43 -9.08
CA GLU A 81 -1.00 -3.91 -7.71
C GLU A 81 0.02 -2.79 -7.45
N GLU A 82 0.87 -2.45 -8.42
CA GLU A 82 1.82 -1.33 -8.30
C GLU A 82 1.19 -0.09 -8.94
N ARG A 83 0.68 0.84 -8.12
CA ARG A 83 0.04 2.09 -8.57
C ARG A 83 0.88 3.31 -8.20
N PRO A 84 1.05 4.30 -9.11
CA PRO A 84 1.87 5.47 -8.85
C PRO A 84 1.16 6.51 -7.97
N PHE A 85 1.95 7.38 -7.33
CA PHE A 85 1.49 8.54 -6.55
C PHE A 85 1.39 9.81 -7.41
N TYR A 86 2.18 9.91 -8.48
CA TYR A 86 2.16 10.99 -9.46
C TYR A 86 1.59 10.55 -10.81
N THR A 87 0.97 11.49 -11.52
CA THR A 87 0.51 11.32 -12.90
C THR A 87 1.56 11.83 -13.90
N GLY A 88 1.45 11.45 -15.17
CA GLY A 88 2.33 11.96 -16.24
C GLY A 88 3.76 11.40 -16.16
N LEU A 89 3.91 10.18 -15.64
CA LEU A 89 5.18 9.46 -15.58
C LEU A 89 5.62 9.01 -16.98
N PRO A 90 6.94 8.81 -17.22
CA PRO A 90 7.44 8.33 -18.49
C PRO A 90 6.92 6.92 -18.82
N GLU A 91 6.73 6.65 -20.12
CA GLU A 91 6.35 5.33 -20.61
C GLU A 91 7.39 4.25 -20.24
N PRO A 92 6.94 3.01 -19.95
CA PRO A 92 7.83 1.91 -19.63
C PRO A 92 8.70 1.55 -20.83
N ARG A 93 10.00 1.39 -20.60
CA ARG A 93 10.96 0.90 -21.60
C ARG A 93 11.16 -0.61 -21.51
N ARG A 94 10.66 -1.22 -20.45
CA ARG A 94 10.65 -2.67 -20.26
C ARG A 94 9.43 -3.26 -20.96
N HIS A 95 9.66 -4.27 -21.80
CA HIS A 95 8.60 -5.06 -22.40
C HIS A 95 8.25 -6.23 -21.47
N LEU A 96 7.07 -6.18 -20.85
CA LEU A 96 6.46 -7.36 -20.24
C LEU A 96 5.67 -8.09 -21.33
N GLY A 97 5.84 -9.41 -21.44
CA GLY A 97 4.96 -10.21 -22.29
C GLY A 97 3.51 -10.10 -21.84
N SER A 98 2.54 -10.39 -22.71
CA SER A 98 1.12 -10.36 -22.36
C SER A 98 0.83 -11.34 -21.23
N THR A 99 0.77 -10.86 -20.00
CA THR A 99 0.12 -11.59 -18.92
C THR A 99 -1.37 -11.39 -19.13
N GLN A 100 -2.05 -12.36 -19.74
CA GLN A 100 -3.52 -12.41 -19.63
C GLN A 100 -3.84 -12.45 -18.13
N GLY A 101 -4.31 -11.31 -17.63
CA GLY A 101 -4.49 -11.09 -16.20
C GLY A 101 -5.61 -11.97 -15.67
N GLN A 102 -5.44 -12.44 -14.44
CA GLN A 102 -6.50 -13.03 -13.63
C GLN A 102 -7.58 -12.01 -13.24
N LEU A 103 -7.27 -10.73 -13.37
CA LEU A 103 -8.14 -9.61 -13.04
C LEU A 103 -8.93 -9.16 -14.28
N ARG A 104 -10.20 -8.82 -14.09
CA ARG A 104 -11.10 -8.35 -15.14
C ARG A 104 -11.35 -6.87 -14.97
N ILE A 105 -10.42 -6.05 -15.47
CA ILE A 105 -10.53 -4.60 -15.50
C ILE A 105 -9.73 -4.03 -16.68
N SER A 106 -10.24 -2.97 -17.32
CA SER A 106 -9.59 -2.34 -18.47
C SER A 106 -8.62 -1.23 -18.09
N ASP A 107 -8.87 -0.56 -16.96
CA ASP A 107 -8.06 0.54 -16.46
C ASP A 107 -7.77 0.33 -14.97
N TYR A 108 -6.50 0.19 -14.61
CA TYR A 108 -6.09 0.02 -13.21
C TYR A 108 -6.01 1.35 -12.46
N ASP A 109 -6.05 2.50 -13.14
CA ASP A 109 -5.95 3.79 -12.47
C ASP A 109 -7.26 4.18 -11.76
N VAL A 110 -8.40 3.59 -12.15
CA VAL A 110 -9.68 3.76 -11.43
C VAL A 110 -9.64 3.19 -10.00
N VAL A 111 -8.78 2.20 -9.74
CA VAL A 111 -8.57 1.62 -8.40
C VAL A 111 -7.42 2.29 -7.65
N ASN A 112 -6.74 3.26 -8.25
CA ASN A 112 -5.60 3.93 -7.66
C ASN A 112 -6.03 4.83 -6.49
N VAL A 113 -5.73 4.40 -5.27
CA VAL A 113 -5.98 5.14 -4.02
C VAL A 113 -4.68 5.72 -3.43
N SER A 114 -3.59 5.80 -4.20
CA SER A 114 -2.27 6.26 -3.75
C SER A 114 -2.28 7.65 -3.11
N GLY A 115 -3.11 8.59 -3.60
CA GLY A 115 -3.24 9.91 -2.97
C GLY A 115 -3.77 9.85 -1.52
N SER A 116 -4.75 8.97 -1.26
CA SER A 116 -5.27 8.72 0.09
C SER A 116 -4.26 7.97 0.96
N ILE A 117 -3.50 7.04 0.38
CA ILE A 117 -2.39 6.35 1.08
C ILE A 117 -1.34 7.36 1.55
N LEU A 118 -0.89 8.24 0.66
CA LEU A 118 0.08 9.28 0.98
C LEU A 118 -0.43 10.20 2.10
N SER A 119 -1.69 10.61 2.01
CA SER A 119 -2.33 11.48 3.02
C SER A 119 -2.46 10.79 4.39
N ALA A 120 -2.77 9.50 4.42
CA ALA A 120 -2.82 8.72 5.66
C ALA A 120 -1.42 8.51 6.25
N TYR A 121 -0.44 8.16 5.41
CA TYR A 121 0.94 7.94 5.83
C TYR A 121 1.59 9.22 6.37
N SER A 122 1.39 10.35 5.70
CA SER A 122 1.95 11.65 6.14
C SER A 122 1.48 12.04 7.54
N ARG A 123 0.20 11.79 7.86
CA ARG A 123 -0.34 11.99 9.22
C ARG A 123 0.20 10.97 10.22
N PHE A 124 0.39 9.72 9.79
CA PHE A 124 0.91 8.66 10.64
C PHE A 124 2.36 8.93 11.09
N LEU A 125 3.18 9.59 10.26
CA LEU A 125 4.58 9.92 10.57
C LEU A 125 4.74 10.68 11.89
N ASP A 126 3.79 11.55 12.25
CA ASP A 126 3.84 12.35 13.49
C ASP A 126 3.72 11.47 14.75
N SER A 127 3.05 10.31 14.63
CA SER A 127 2.93 9.33 15.71
C SER A 127 4.00 8.24 15.66
N LEU A 128 4.50 7.92 14.46
CA LEU A 128 5.50 6.87 14.26
C LEU A 128 6.91 7.33 14.64
N CYS A 129 7.26 8.59 14.35
CA CYS A 129 8.63 9.09 14.48
C CYS A 129 8.75 10.03 15.68
N VAL A 130 9.89 9.95 16.39
CA VAL A 130 10.20 10.90 17.45
C VAL A 130 10.36 12.30 16.86
N ALA A 131 9.74 13.31 17.48
CA ALA A 131 9.85 14.70 17.05
C ALA A 131 11.31 15.21 17.02
N GLY A 132 11.55 16.22 16.19
CA GLY A 132 12.84 16.89 16.05
C GLY A 132 13.54 16.60 14.73
N ASP A 133 14.80 17.00 14.68
CA ASP A 133 15.65 16.94 13.49
C ASP A 133 16.98 16.27 13.84
N ASP A 134 17.31 15.16 13.17
CA ASP A 134 18.59 14.45 13.31
C ASP A 134 19.51 14.64 12.09
N ALA A 135 19.15 15.56 11.18
CA ALA A 135 19.82 15.84 9.92
C ALA A 135 19.85 14.68 8.89
N HIS A 136 19.24 13.52 9.18
CA HIS A 136 19.17 12.39 8.26
C HIS A 136 17.98 12.49 7.30
N TRP A 137 17.82 13.66 6.65
CA TRP A 137 16.68 13.95 5.79
C TRP A 137 16.64 13.03 4.57
N GLY A 138 17.79 12.80 3.92
CA GLY A 138 17.91 11.90 2.77
C GLY A 138 17.49 10.46 3.09
N SER A 139 17.96 9.92 4.22
CA SER A 139 17.55 8.58 4.68
C SER A 139 16.08 8.54 5.06
N SER A 140 15.55 9.59 5.67
CA SER A 140 14.13 9.67 6.02
C SER A 140 13.23 9.57 4.79
N VAL A 141 13.47 10.41 3.78
CA VAL A 141 12.65 10.41 2.55
C VAL A 141 12.83 9.14 1.71
N GLU A 142 13.98 8.48 1.79
CA GLU A 142 14.18 7.16 1.19
C GLU A 142 13.31 6.10 1.87
N HIS A 143 13.32 6.04 3.20
CA HIS A 143 12.47 5.10 3.94
C HIS A 143 10.98 5.42 3.75
N ASP A 144 10.61 6.69 3.60
CA ASP A 144 9.23 7.10 3.28
C ASP A 144 8.78 6.51 1.93
N VAL A 145 9.59 6.68 0.88
CA VAL A 145 9.29 6.12 -0.44
C VAL A 145 9.16 4.59 -0.36
N ILE A 146 10.05 3.93 0.37
CA ILE A 146 10.01 2.48 0.58
C ILE A 146 8.72 2.06 1.31
N CYS A 147 8.30 2.80 2.33
CA CYS A 147 7.05 2.55 3.07
C CYS A 147 5.83 2.76 2.17
N LEU A 148 5.77 3.87 1.44
CA LEU A 148 4.67 4.20 0.54
C LEU A 148 4.49 3.16 -0.57
N GLN A 149 5.59 2.66 -1.13
CA GLN A 149 5.55 1.58 -2.10
C GLN A 149 5.02 0.27 -1.51
N ALA A 150 5.42 -0.08 -0.28
CA ALA A 150 4.91 -1.27 0.39
C ALA A 150 3.42 -1.14 0.79
N LEU A 151 3.02 0.05 1.24
CA LEU A 151 1.61 0.40 1.51
C LEU A 151 0.77 0.30 0.24
N GLY A 152 1.20 0.98 -0.83
CA GLY A 152 0.59 0.94 -2.16
C GLY A 152 0.37 -0.49 -2.62
N ARG A 153 1.43 -1.31 -2.60
CA ARG A 153 1.33 -2.70 -3.01
C ARG A 153 0.37 -3.51 -2.14
N ARG A 154 0.44 -3.39 -0.81
CA ARG A 154 -0.42 -4.15 0.11
C ARG A 154 -1.90 -3.78 -0.03
N ILE A 155 -2.19 -2.50 -0.21
CA ILE A 155 -3.56 -1.98 -0.31
C ILE A 155 -4.15 -2.35 -1.67
N HIS A 156 -3.47 -2.06 -2.78
CA HIS A 156 -3.99 -2.38 -4.11
C HIS A 156 -4.01 -3.89 -4.40
N PHE A 157 -3.07 -4.68 -3.87
CA PHE A 157 -3.15 -6.14 -3.98
C PHE A 157 -4.38 -6.68 -3.24
N GLY A 158 -4.67 -6.16 -2.04
CA GLY A 158 -5.92 -6.49 -1.35
C GLY A 158 -7.13 -6.08 -2.18
N GLY A 159 -7.18 -4.81 -2.60
CA GLY A 159 -8.25 -4.23 -3.40
C GLY A 159 -8.61 -5.05 -4.63
N LEU A 160 -7.61 -5.36 -5.44
CA LEU A 160 -7.82 -6.05 -6.72
C LEU A 160 -8.17 -7.54 -6.53
N TYR A 161 -7.32 -8.27 -5.81
CA TYR A 161 -7.38 -9.73 -5.82
C TYR A 161 -8.42 -10.27 -4.84
N VAL A 162 -8.62 -9.62 -3.68
CA VAL A 162 -9.71 -10.00 -2.75
C VAL A 162 -11.06 -9.76 -3.41
N ALA A 163 -11.23 -8.62 -4.09
CA ALA A 163 -12.47 -8.33 -4.78
C ALA A 163 -12.77 -9.31 -5.92
N GLU A 164 -11.78 -9.64 -6.76
CA GLU A 164 -11.98 -10.65 -7.81
C GLU A 164 -12.33 -12.02 -7.23
N SER A 165 -11.60 -12.46 -6.19
CA SER A 165 -11.86 -13.73 -5.51
C SER A 165 -13.28 -13.80 -4.94
N LYS A 166 -13.71 -12.76 -4.21
CA LYS A 166 -15.08 -12.65 -3.67
C LYS A 166 -16.13 -12.62 -4.78
N PHE A 167 -15.88 -11.90 -5.88
CA PHE A 167 -16.79 -11.91 -7.03
C PHE A 167 -16.97 -13.34 -7.56
N LEU A 168 -15.88 -14.07 -7.79
CA LEU A 168 -15.93 -15.42 -8.33
C LEU A 168 -16.64 -16.42 -7.39
N GLU A 169 -16.56 -16.22 -6.08
CA GLU A 169 -17.28 -17.02 -5.09
C GLU A 169 -18.80 -16.79 -5.11
N ASN A 170 -19.26 -15.57 -5.40
CA ASN A 170 -20.70 -15.26 -5.49
C ASN A 170 -21.04 -14.26 -6.61
N PRO A 171 -20.91 -14.68 -7.89
CA PRO A 171 -21.05 -13.76 -9.02
C PRO A 171 -22.42 -13.09 -9.08
N GLU A 172 -23.49 -13.82 -8.73
CA GLU A 172 -24.86 -13.31 -8.79
C GLU A 172 -25.08 -12.16 -7.81
N LYS A 173 -24.65 -12.30 -6.55
CA LYS A 173 -24.78 -11.25 -5.54
C LYS A 173 -24.06 -9.98 -5.96
N TYR A 174 -22.78 -10.09 -6.34
CA TYR A 174 -21.99 -8.91 -6.70
C TYR A 174 -22.44 -8.33 -8.03
N SER A 175 -22.91 -9.13 -8.98
CA SER A 175 -23.44 -8.64 -10.26
C SER A 175 -24.67 -7.75 -10.07
N VAL A 176 -25.58 -8.08 -9.13
CA VAL A 176 -26.72 -7.20 -8.81
C VAL A 176 -26.22 -5.86 -8.29
N LEU A 177 -25.35 -5.88 -7.27
CA LEU A 177 -24.81 -4.66 -6.65
C LEU A 177 -24.04 -3.78 -7.66
N ILE A 178 -23.27 -4.39 -8.57
CA ILE A 178 -22.53 -3.67 -9.62
C ILE A 178 -23.47 -3.04 -10.64
N ARG A 179 -24.53 -3.75 -11.10
CA ARG A 179 -25.51 -3.18 -12.04
C ARG A 179 -26.25 -1.98 -11.45
N GLU A 180 -26.54 -2.04 -10.16
CA GLU A 180 -27.23 -0.99 -9.41
C GLU A 180 -26.30 0.16 -9.01
N GLN A 181 -24.98 0.04 -9.24
CA GLN A 181 -23.96 0.99 -8.74
C GLN A 181 -24.09 1.22 -7.23
N ASN A 182 -24.43 0.15 -6.49
CA ASN A 182 -24.72 0.22 -5.07
C ASN A 182 -23.43 0.12 -4.24
N GLU A 183 -22.72 1.25 -4.11
CA GLU A 183 -21.46 1.35 -3.38
C GLU A 183 -21.58 0.87 -1.92
N LEU A 184 -22.62 1.34 -1.21
CA LEU A 184 -22.88 0.96 0.18
C LEU A 184 -23.12 -0.55 0.32
N GLY A 185 -23.93 -1.12 -0.56
CA GLY A 185 -24.20 -2.56 -0.58
C GLY A 185 -22.95 -3.39 -0.88
N LEU A 186 -22.05 -2.89 -1.73
CA LEU A 186 -20.74 -3.52 -1.96
C LEU A 186 -19.88 -3.46 -0.69
N GLU A 187 -19.77 -2.29 -0.05
CA GLU A 187 -18.98 -2.11 1.16
C GLU A 187 -19.45 -3.04 2.30
N GLU A 188 -20.77 -3.12 2.53
CA GLU A 188 -21.37 -4.04 3.49
C GLU A 188 -21.10 -5.51 3.13
N ALA A 189 -21.26 -5.87 1.85
CA ALA A 189 -21.03 -7.24 1.39
C ALA A 189 -19.58 -7.70 1.54
N LEU A 190 -18.63 -6.77 1.38
CA LEU A 190 -17.19 -7.02 1.48
C LEU A 190 -16.68 -7.05 2.93
N THR A 191 -17.39 -6.42 3.86
CA THR A 191 -16.99 -6.30 5.26
C THR A 191 -17.10 -7.64 6.00
N ARG A 192 -16.03 -8.00 6.71
CA ARG A 192 -15.90 -9.24 7.50
C ARG A 192 -15.18 -8.91 8.82
N PRO A 193 -15.90 -8.43 9.85
CA PRO A 193 -15.30 -7.92 11.08
C PRO A 193 -14.38 -8.93 11.79
N GLU A 194 -14.73 -10.22 11.73
CA GLU A 194 -13.94 -11.32 12.26
C GLU A 194 -12.60 -11.52 11.53
N VAL A 195 -12.54 -11.25 10.22
CA VAL A 195 -11.30 -11.29 9.44
C VAL A 195 -10.45 -10.07 9.74
N GLU A 196 -11.06 -8.88 9.79
CA GLU A 196 -10.37 -7.63 10.15
C GLU A 196 -9.73 -7.75 11.54
N LYS A 197 -10.44 -8.28 12.54
CA LYS A 197 -9.89 -8.55 13.87
C LYS A 197 -8.67 -9.47 13.83
N LYS A 198 -8.74 -10.58 13.08
CA LYS A 198 -7.60 -11.50 12.92
C LYS A 198 -6.39 -10.83 12.26
N VAL A 199 -6.60 -9.92 11.31
CA VAL A 199 -5.51 -9.12 10.72
C VAL A 199 -4.86 -8.25 11.77
N LEU A 200 -5.65 -7.52 12.57
CA LEU A 200 -5.14 -6.64 13.63
C LEU A 200 -4.37 -7.42 14.71
N ASP A 201 -4.91 -8.56 15.16
CA ASP A 201 -4.25 -9.42 16.14
C ASP A 201 -2.91 -9.97 15.60
N ARG A 202 -2.88 -10.38 14.31
CA ARG A 202 -1.65 -10.82 13.65
C ARG A 202 -0.62 -9.70 13.50
N VAL A 203 -1.05 -8.48 13.15
CA VAL A 203 -0.16 -7.31 13.04
C VAL A 203 0.46 -7.00 14.41
N ARG A 204 -0.34 -6.98 15.47
CA ARG A 204 0.15 -6.78 16.85
C ARG A 204 1.25 -7.78 17.20
N LEU A 205 0.98 -9.07 17.00
CA LEU A 205 1.93 -10.14 17.29
C LEU A 205 3.23 -9.98 16.48
N LYS A 206 3.14 -9.66 15.18
CA LYS A 206 4.33 -9.45 14.34
C LYS A 206 5.19 -8.30 14.83
N VAL A 207 4.60 -7.15 15.15
CA VAL A 207 5.34 -5.99 15.65
C VAL A 207 6.05 -6.32 16.98
N GLN A 208 5.37 -7.04 17.88
CA GLN A 208 5.96 -7.51 19.14
C GLN A 208 7.11 -8.49 18.91
N SER A 209 6.90 -9.50 18.06
CA SER A 209 7.91 -10.53 17.80
C SER A 209 9.16 -9.97 17.15
N ILE A 210 9.03 -9.08 16.15
CA ILE A 210 10.18 -8.46 15.46
C ILE A 210 11.07 -7.68 16.43
N GLN A 211 10.48 -6.99 17.40
CA GLN A 211 11.21 -6.14 18.34
C GLN A 211 11.62 -6.85 19.64
N SER A 212 11.19 -8.10 19.85
CA SER A 212 11.29 -8.82 21.13
C SER A 212 12.70 -8.98 21.70
N ILE A 213 13.73 -9.01 20.84
CA ILE A 213 15.15 -9.12 21.21
C ILE A 213 15.96 -7.86 20.87
N SER A 214 15.29 -6.76 20.51
CA SER A 214 15.95 -5.49 20.20
C SER A 214 16.43 -4.80 21.47
N ASP A 215 17.63 -4.22 21.43
CA ASP A 215 18.17 -3.39 22.52
C ASP A 215 17.56 -1.97 22.46
N PRO A 216 16.76 -1.54 23.46
CA PRO A 216 16.17 -0.21 23.49
C PRO A 216 17.19 0.94 23.56
N ASN A 217 18.44 0.67 23.91
CA ASN A 217 19.51 1.67 23.90
C ASN A 217 20.06 1.94 22.50
N LEU A 218 19.87 1.00 21.57
CA LEU A 218 20.38 1.06 20.20
C LEU A 218 19.27 1.32 19.17
N ARG A 219 18.02 0.99 19.50
CA ARG A 219 16.88 1.12 18.59
C ARG A 219 15.69 1.79 19.26
N VAL A 220 14.98 2.59 18.46
CA VAL A 220 13.67 3.13 18.84
C VAL A 220 12.64 1.99 18.71
N LEU A 221 12.05 1.61 19.83
CA LEU A 221 10.96 0.63 19.85
C LEU A 221 9.61 1.33 19.58
N VAL A 222 8.81 0.72 18.70
CA VAL A 222 7.48 1.21 18.33
C VAL A 222 6.43 0.44 19.12
N ASP A 223 5.50 1.18 19.75
CA ASP A 223 4.31 0.59 20.37
C ASP A 223 3.47 -0.16 19.30
N PRO A 224 3.24 -1.47 19.46
CA PRO A 224 2.41 -2.24 18.55
C PRO A 224 1.04 -1.62 18.26
N GLU A 225 0.41 -0.95 19.24
CA GLU A 225 -0.91 -0.35 19.04
C GLU A 225 -0.90 0.82 18.06
N LEU A 226 0.23 1.52 17.87
CA LEU A 226 0.35 2.56 16.84
C LEU A 226 0.20 1.96 15.44
N VAL A 227 0.89 0.84 15.18
CA VAL A 227 0.83 0.15 13.89
C VAL A 227 -0.54 -0.50 13.71
N VAL A 228 -1.10 -1.13 14.75
CA VAL A 228 -2.47 -1.68 14.72
C VAL A 228 -3.50 -0.60 14.41
N GLY A 229 -3.39 0.56 15.06
CA GLY A 229 -4.25 1.71 14.81
C GLY A 229 -4.17 2.19 13.36
N PHE A 230 -2.96 2.28 12.79
CA PHE A 230 -2.78 2.63 11.38
C PHE A 230 -3.39 1.60 10.43
N PHE A 231 -3.28 0.31 10.77
CA PHE A 231 -3.96 -0.75 10.00
C PHE A 231 -5.49 -0.61 10.04
N ALA A 232 -6.05 -0.40 11.23
CA ALA A 232 -7.50 -0.30 11.44
C ALA A 232 -8.10 0.96 10.80
N GLN A 233 -7.42 2.10 10.90
CA GLN A 233 -7.96 3.40 10.52
C GLN A 233 -7.63 3.80 9.08
N ALA A 234 -6.56 3.23 8.49
CA ALA A 234 -6.13 3.59 7.14
C ALA A 234 -6.02 2.38 6.21
N ILE A 235 -5.21 1.37 6.53
CA ILE A 235 -4.87 0.32 5.56
C ILE A 235 -6.09 -0.54 5.20
N ILE A 236 -6.85 -1.00 6.20
CA ILE A 236 -8.06 -1.82 5.96
C ILE A 236 -9.14 -1.01 5.22
N PRO A 237 -9.51 0.21 5.66
CA PRO A 237 -10.48 1.04 4.93
C PRO A 237 -10.07 1.35 3.49
N LEU A 238 -8.80 1.71 3.24
CA LEU A 238 -8.32 2.00 1.89
C LEU A 238 -8.26 0.76 1.00
N THR A 239 -7.98 -0.42 1.60
CA THR A 239 -8.09 -1.70 0.87
C THR A 239 -9.53 -1.92 0.41
N LYS A 240 -10.50 -1.66 1.29
CA LYS A 240 -11.94 -1.80 0.99
C LYS A 240 -12.42 -0.80 -0.06
N ASP A 241 -11.98 0.46 0.01
CA ASP A 241 -12.24 1.46 -1.04
C ASP A 241 -11.74 0.96 -2.41
N ALA A 242 -10.52 0.41 -2.46
CA ALA A 242 -9.99 -0.19 -3.68
C ALA A 242 -10.79 -1.44 -4.13
N GLU A 243 -11.28 -2.28 -3.21
CA GLU A 243 -12.18 -3.42 -3.53
C GLU A 243 -13.49 -2.94 -4.18
N VAL A 244 -14.13 -1.91 -3.63
CA VAL A 244 -15.37 -1.34 -4.17
C VAL A 244 -15.14 -0.74 -5.55
N ARG A 245 -14.11 0.11 -5.71
CA ARG A 245 -13.74 0.71 -7.01
C ARG A 245 -13.47 -0.34 -8.07
N TYR A 246 -12.79 -1.43 -7.70
CA TYR A 246 -12.54 -2.54 -8.62
C TYR A 246 -13.85 -3.17 -9.09
N LEU A 247 -14.74 -3.53 -8.15
CA LEU A 247 -16.01 -4.19 -8.50
C LEU A 247 -16.91 -3.34 -9.38
N LEU A 248 -17.00 -2.04 -9.12
CA LEU A 248 -17.81 -1.12 -9.94
C LEU A 248 -17.33 -1.03 -11.39
N GLN A 249 -16.03 -1.23 -11.63
CA GLN A 249 -15.40 -1.18 -12.95
C GLN A 249 -15.17 -2.57 -13.55
N ARG A 250 -15.52 -3.63 -12.83
CA ARG A 250 -15.34 -5.01 -13.27
C ARG A 250 -16.43 -5.39 -14.28
N PRO A 251 -16.08 -5.76 -15.53
CA PRO A 251 -17.07 -6.25 -16.49
C PRO A 251 -17.77 -7.52 -16.00
N LEU A 252 -19.10 -7.57 -16.17
CA LEU A 252 -19.91 -8.71 -15.72
C LEU A 252 -19.92 -9.90 -16.71
N ARG A 253 -19.50 -9.68 -17.96
CA ARG A 253 -19.42 -10.70 -19.02
C ARG A 253 -17.99 -11.10 -19.23
#